data_AF-A0A6L9S6F6-F1
#
_entry.id   AF-A0A6L9S6F6-F1
#
_cell.length_a   1.000
_cell.length_b   1.000
_cell.length_c   1.000
_cell.angle_alpha   90.00
_cell.angle_beta   90.00
_cell.angle_gamma   90.00
#
_symmetry.space_group_name_H-M   'P 1'
#
loop_
_entity.id
_entity.type
_entity.pdbx_description
1 polymer ?
#
loop_
_entity_poly.entity_id
_entity_poly.type
_entity_poly.pdbx_seq_one_letter_code
_entity_poly.pdbx_strand_id
1 'polypeptide(L)' 'MSNSIGHETMRTSYGRTVEVGRLRLPGLTAPVDRVILDVPRDNPEYDDLWLSLSPQEARELAARLMRHASEAESAD' A
#
# COMPACT_ATOMS: atom_id res chain seq x y z
N MET A 1 -7.04 -15.32 -15.94
CA MET A 1 -6.57 -13.93 -15.81
C MET A 1 -5.95 -13.82 -14.43
N SER A 2 -4.61 -13.79 -14.35
CA SER A 2 -3.91 -13.77 -13.06
C SER A 2 -3.82 -12.35 -12.53
N ASN A 3 -4.25 -12.14 -11.28
CA ASN A 3 -4.00 -10.89 -10.57
C ASN A 3 -2.52 -10.88 -10.16
N SER A 4 -1.70 -10.07 -10.83
CA SER A 4 -0.33 -9.83 -10.41
C SER A 4 -0.32 -8.70 -9.38
N ILE A 5 -0.06 -9.02 -8.11
CA ILE A 5 0.10 -8.02 -7.05
C ILE A 5 1.59 -7.73 -6.93
N GLY A 6 2.04 -6.57 -7.43
CA GLY A 6 3.31 -6.00 -6.98
C GLY A 6 3.06 -5.29 -5.66
N HIS A 7 3.67 -5.76 -4.57
CA HIS A 7 3.61 -5.11 -3.25
C HIS A 7 5.00 -4.79 -2.72
N GLU A 8 5.07 -3.74 -1.90
CA GLU A 8 6.23 -3.30 -1.16
C GLU A 8 5.92 -3.17 0.32
N THR A 9 6.73 -3.83 1.13
CA THR A 9 6.58 -3.89 2.58
C THR A 9 7.48 -2.85 3.26
N MET A 10 6.91 -2.07 4.18
CA MET A 10 7.59 -1.13 5.06
C MET A 10 7.41 -1.60 6.49
N ARG A 11 8.46 -1.53 7.32
CA ARG A 11 8.32 -1.76 8.76
C ARG A 11 8.58 -0.47 9.52
N THR A 12 7.62 -0.06 10.35
CA THR A 12 7.79 1.10 11.22
C THR A 12 8.75 0.76 12.35
N SER A 13 9.36 1.79 12.92
CA SER A 13 10.28 1.75 14.05
C SER A 13 9.66 1.17 15.33
N TYR A 14 8.35 1.33 15.52
CA TYR A 14 7.60 0.67 16.61
C TYR A 14 7.09 -0.72 16.23
N GLY A 15 7.51 -1.24 15.07
CA GLY A 15 7.41 -2.66 14.74
C GLY A 15 6.21 -3.07 13.92
N ARG A 16 5.36 -2.14 13.46
CA ARG A 16 4.23 -2.46 12.56
C ARG A 16 4.69 -2.65 11.12
N THR A 17 4.06 -3.60 10.44
CA THR A 17 4.21 -3.79 9.01
C THR A 17 3.15 -2.98 8.26
N VAL A 18 3.54 -2.39 7.14
CA VAL A 18 2.65 -1.68 6.21
C VAL A 18 2.98 -2.17 4.82
N GLU A 19 1.99 -2.58 4.05
CA GLU A 19 2.17 -3.03 2.68
C GLU A 19 1.48 -2.08 1.71
N VAL A 20 2.20 -1.67 0.67
CA VAL A 20 1.63 -0.87 -0.42
C VAL A 20 1.68 -1.72 -1.68
N GLY A 21 0.62 -1.75 -2.46
CA GLY A 21 0.64 -2.47 -3.72
C GLY A 21 -0.33 -1.92 -4.73
N ARG A 22 -0.52 -2.70 -5.80
CA ARG A 22 -1.50 -2.41 -6.84
C ARG A 22 -2.45 -3.58 -7.04
N LEU A 23 -3.71 -3.23 -7.29
CA LEU A 23 -4.77 -4.18 -7.63
C LEU A 23 -5.37 -3.78 -8.98
N ARG A 24 -5.21 -4.65 -9.98
CA ARG A 24 -5.88 -4.54 -11.27
C ARG A 24 -7.13 -5.41 -11.27
N LEU A 25 -8.30 -4.80 -11.45
CA LEU A 25 -9.57 -5.52 -11.50
C LEU A 25 -10.00 -5.75 -12.96
N PRO A 26 -9.92 -7.00 -13.48
CA PRO A 26 -10.39 -7.29 -14.83
C PRO A 26 -11.92 -7.28 -14.90
N GLY A 27 -12.50 -6.81 -16.01
CA GLY A 27 -13.93 -6.98 -16.32
C GLY A 27 -14.85 -5.78 -16.02
N LEU A 28 -14.30 -4.64 -15.62
CA LEU A 28 -15.02 -3.36 -15.71
C LEU A 28 -14.84 -2.79 -17.13
N THR A 29 -15.78 -1.94 -17.58
CA THR A 29 -15.81 -1.35 -18.93
C THR A 29 -14.51 -0.63 -19.32
N ALA A 30 -13.69 -0.28 -18.32
CA ALA A 30 -12.26 0.00 -18.43
C ALA A 30 -11.53 -0.70 -17.26
N PRO A 31 -10.28 -1.20 -17.43
CA PRO A 31 -9.47 -1.69 -16.32
C PRO A 31 -9.37 -0.62 -15.23
N VAL A 32 -9.67 -0.99 -13.98
CA VAL A 32 -9.47 -0.08 -12.85
C VAL A 32 -8.23 -0.55 -12.10
N ASP A 33 -7.19 0.24 -12.19
CA ASP A 33 -5.99 0.10 -11.37
C ASP A 33 -6.18 0.87 -10.05
N ARG A 34 -5.99 0.18 -8.93
CA ARG A 34 -6.08 0.74 -7.57
C ARG A 34 -4.74 0.65 -6.89
N VAL A 35 -4.36 1.68 -6.15
CA VAL A 35 -3.31 1.58 -5.13
C VAL A 35 -3.97 1.01 -3.87
N ILE A 36 -3.39 -0.05 -3.31
CA ILE A 36 -3.85 -0.68 -2.07
C ILE A 36 -2.82 -0.42 -0.96
N LEU A 37 -3.33 -0.24 0.25
CA LEU A 37 -2.55 -0.06 1.48
C LEU A 37 -3.09 -1.05 2.50
N ASP A 38 -2.26 -1.97 2.95
CA ASP A 38 -2.58 -2.87 4.06
C ASP A 38 -1.79 -2.47 5.30
N VAL A 39 -2.47 -2.47 6.44
CA VAL A 39 -1.90 -2.23 7.76
C VAL A 39 -2.40 -3.36 8.66
N PRO A 40 -1.68 -4.50 8.68
CA PRO A 40 -2.10 -5.67 9.45
C PRO A 40 -2.29 -5.36 10.93
N ARG A 41 -3.36 -5.93 11.47
CA ARG A 41 -3.68 -5.89 12.90
C ARG A 41 -3.09 -7.11 13.61
N ASP A 42 -1.76 -7.17 13.62
CA ASP A 42 -0.99 -8.30 14.16
C ASP A 42 -0.46 -8.04 15.57
N ASN A 43 -0.70 -6.84 16.12
CA ASN A 43 -0.24 -6.48 17.46
C ASN A 43 -1.41 -5.90 18.27
N PRO A 44 -2.01 -6.69 19.18
CA PRO A 44 -3.16 -6.27 19.98
C PRO A 44 -2.94 -4.98 20.77
N GLU A 45 -1.69 -4.67 21.14
CA GLU A 45 -1.35 -3.42 21.85
C GLU A 45 -1.62 -2.17 21.00
N TYR A 46 -1.51 -2.31 19.68
CA TYR A 46 -1.59 -1.19 18.74
C TYR A 46 -2.81 -1.26 17.83
N ASP A 47 -3.54 -2.38 17.76
CA ASP A 47 -4.63 -2.61 16.81
C ASP A 47 -5.75 -1.57 16.85
N ASP A 48 -6.00 -0.99 18.01
CA ASP A 48 -6.98 0.09 18.16
C ASP A 48 -6.40 1.49 17.91
N LEU A 49 -5.09 1.59 17.74
CA LEU A 49 -4.40 2.83 17.41
C LEU A 49 -4.31 3.04 15.90
N TRP A 50 -4.41 4.32 15.53
CA TRP A 50 -4.08 4.78 14.19
C TRP A 50 -2.63 4.41 13.87
N LEU A 51 -2.32 4.26 12.58
CA LEU A 51 -0.93 4.14 12.14
C LEU A 51 -0.18 5.41 12.53
N SER A 52 0.68 5.31 13.53
CA SER A 52 1.64 6.37 13.87
C SER A 52 2.84 6.26 12.94
N LEU A 53 3.45 7.37 12.56
CA LEU A 53 4.65 7.40 11.74
C LEU A 53 5.53 8.56 12.19
N SER A 54 6.84 8.33 12.25
CA SER A 54 7.81 9.42 12.26
C SER A 54 7.72 10.23 10.96
N PRO A 55 8.20 11.49 10.94
CA PRO A 55 8.23 12.28 9.71
C PRO A 55 9.03 11.62 8.58
N GLN A 56 10.02 10.78 8.89
CA GLN A 56 10.78 10.06 7.87
C GLN A 56 9.95 8.92 7.27
N GLU A 57 9.33 8.10 8.11
CA GLU A 57 8.47 6.99 7.67
C GLU A 57 7.24 7.49 6.89
N ALA A 58 6.68 8.65 7.28
CA ALA A 58 5.60 9.27 6.55
C ALA A 58 6.00 9.68 5.12
N ARG A 59 7.20 10.24 4.96
CA ARG A 59 7.75 10.57 3.62
C ARG A 59 8.03 9.32 2.80
N GLU A 60 8.57 8.28 3.44
CA GLU A 60 8.83 7.01 2.79
C GLU A 60 7.54 6.34 2.30
N LEU A 61 6.51 6.28 3.14
CA LEU A 61 5.19 5.76 2.77
C LEU A 61 4.59 6.57 1.61
N ALA A 62 4.65 7.91 1.68
CA ALA A 62 4.16 8.77 0.61
C ALA A 62 4.88 8.51 -0.72
N ALA A 63 6.21 8.33 -0.70
CA ALA A 63 6.98 8.04 -1.91
C ALA A 63 6.55 6.71 -2.56
N ARG A 64 6.29 5.66 -1.76
CA ARG A 64 5.80 4.37 -2.25
C ARG A 64 4.40 4.49 -2.85
N LEU A 65 3.49 5.20 -2.16
CA LEU A 65 2.13 5.46 -2.65
C LEU A 65 2.14 6.21 -3.99
N MET A 66 2.93 7.27 -4.09
CA MET A 66 3.06 8.08 -5.31
C MET A 66 3.61 7.25 -6.47
N ARG A 67 4.64 6.43 -6.24
CA ARG A 67 5.20 5.56 -7.29
C ARG A 67 4.16 4.55 -7.79
N HIS A 68 3.44 3.87 -6.90
CA HIS A 68 2.38 2.96 -7.32
C HIS A 68 1.22 3.67 -8.03
N ALA A 69 0.90 4.92 -7.66
CA ALA A 69 -0.08 5.73 -8.38
C ALA A 69 0.40 6.03 -9.81
N SER A 70 1.63 6.52 -9.99
CA SER A 70 2.19 6.81 -11.31
C SER A 70 2.29 5.56 -12.19
N GLU A 71 2.69 4.41 -11.62
CA GLU A 71 2.73 3.15 -12.34
C GLU A 71 1.34 2.64 -12.73
N ALA A 72 0.30 2.93 -11.94
CA ALA A 72 -1.10 2.60 -12.26
C ALA A 72 -1.65 3.51 -13.36
N GLU A 73 -1.31 4.80 -13.34
CA GLU A 73 -1.71 5.76 -14.37
C GLU A 73 -1.04 5.51 -15.73
N SER A 74 0.17 4.93 -15.72
CA SER A 74 0.96 4.65 -16.93
C SER A 74 0.68 3.27 -17.54
N ALA A 75 -0.14 2.44 -16.90
CA ALA A 75 -0.43 1.07 -17.32
C ALA A 75 -1.59 1.01 -18.34
N ASP A 76 -1.46 1.78 -19.42
CA ASP A 76 -2.34 1.77 -20.61
C ASP A 76 -1.82 0.80 -21.69
#